data_AF-A0A6J4NIS9-F1
#
_entry.id   AF-A0A6J4NIS9-F1
#
_cell.length_a   1.000
_cell.length_b   1.000
_cell.length_c   1.000
_cell.angle_alpha   90.00
_cell.angle_beta   90.00
_cell.angle_gamma   90.00
#
_symmetry.space_group_name_H-M   'P 1'
#
loop_
_entity.id
_entity.type
_entity.pdbx_description
1 polymer ?
#
loop_
_entity_poly.entity_id
_entity_poly.type
_entity_poly.pdbx_seq_one_letter_code
_entity_poly.pdbx_strand_id
1 'polypeptide(L)'
;MDPITASLAAKVVAVLAPYVAVGAQEFVRNAGKDAYEKAKTMFAALRAKWTGDEEATDALTRFEDKPERYAPVLEDVLREKLAEDKELAMVLSTLLNEMGPSLEVVQKMEEGRKVTGIEAEEMAGGRATVNQDIGTGEDVTGARIRRIGPQR
;
A
#
# COMPACT_ATOMS: atom_id res chain seq x y z
N MET A 1 -8.73 12.13 20.22
CA MET A 1 -8.30 11.62 18.89
C MET A 1 -7.39 10.43 19.11
N ASP A 2 -7.51 9.40 18.27
CA ASP A 2 -6.64 8.22 18.32
C ASP A 2 -5.32 8.50 17.56
N PRO A 3 -4.14 8.27 18.16
CA PRO A 3 -2.83 8.46 17.50
C PRO A 3 -2.67 7.67 16.19
N ILE A 4 -3.37 6.54 16.06
CA ILE A 4 -3.34 5.67 14.89
C ILE A 4 -3.98 6.39 13.70
N THR A 5 -5.13 7.04 13.90
CA THR A 5 -5.85 7.78 12.84
C THR A 5 -5.05 8.97 12.33
N ALA A 6 -4.40 9.71 13.23
CA ALA A 6 -3.53 10.83 12.85
C ALA A 6 -2.32 10.35 12.02
N SER A 7 -1.70 9.23 12.42
CA SER A 7 -0.59 8.64 11.67
C SER A 7 -1.01 8.09 10.31
N LEU A 8 -2.27 7.67 10.16
CA LEU A 8 -2.80 7.12 8.93
C LEU A 8 -3.04 8.21 7.88
N ALA A 9 -3.65 9.34 8.28
CA ALA A 9 -3.90 10.47 7.39
C ALA A 9 -2.60 11.00 6.75
N ALA A 10 -1.55 11.21 7.56
CA ALA A 10 -0.25 11.66 7.08
C ALA A 10 0.36 10.69 6.05
N LYS A 11 0.27 9.37 6.30
CA LYS A 11 0.78 8.34 5.39
C LYS A 11 0.01 8.31 4.06
N VAL A 12 -1.31 8.47 4.11
CA VAL A 12 -2.15 8.57 2.90
C VAL A 12 -1.72 9.76 2.06
N VAL A 13 -1.61 10.95 2.66
CA VAL A 13 -1.19 12.16 1.95
C VAL A 13 0.23 12.02 1.38
N ALA A 14 1.15 11.43 2.14
CA ALA A 14 2.53 11.19 1.68
C ALA A 14 2.62 10.28 0.45
N VAL A 15 1.68 9.34 0.29
CA VAL A 15 1.58 8.49 -0.91
C VAL A 15 0.87 9.21 -2.06
N LEU A 16 -0.22 9.92 -1.76
CA LEU A 16 -1.03 10.57 -2.78
C LEU A 16 -0.35 11.80 -3.39
N ALA A 17 0.52 12.49 -2.63
CA ALA A 17 1.21 13.70 -3.10
C ALA A 17 2.07 13.44 -4.34
N PRO A 18 3.03 12.49 -4.34
CA PRO A 18 3.75 12.15 -5.56
C PRO A 18 2.83 11.53 -6.62
N TYR A 19 1.77 10.81 -6.25
CA TYR A 19 0.84 10.22 -7.23
C TYR A 19 0.14 11.27 -8.10
N VAL A 20 -0.24 12.41 -7.53
CA VAL A 20 -0.87 13.51 -8.30
C VAL A 20 0.14 14.52 -8.82
N ALA A 21 1.30 14.68 -8.16
CA ALA A 21 2.32 15.66 -8.56
C ALA A 21 3.17 15.20 -9.75
N VAL A 22 3.54 13.91 -9.79
CA VAL A 22 4.36 13.36 -10.87
C VAL A 22 3.51 12.54 -11.83
N GLY A 23 3.88 12.53 -13.11
CA GLY A 23 3.17 11.72 -14.10
C GLY A 23 3.27 10.22 -13.79
N ALA A 24 2.27 9.44 -14.22
CA ALA A 24 2.20 8.00 -13.97
C ALA A 24 3.50 7.25 -14.31
N GLN A 25 4.17 7.62 -15.41
CA GLN A 25 5.43 7.00 -15.83
C GLN A 25 6.57 7.21 -14.80
N GLU A 26 6.67 8.40 -14.24
CA GLU A 26 7.70 8.74 -13.24
C GLU A 26 7.41 8.08 -11.90
N PHE A 27 6.14 8.06 -11.48
CA PHE A 27 5.73 7.32 -10.29
C PHE A 27 6.07 5.84 -10.41
N VAL A 28 5.67 5.19 -11.50
CA VAL A 28 5.93 3.75 -11.73
C VAL A 28 7.43 3.47 -11.76
N ARG A 29 8.24 4.38 -12.31
CA ARG A 29 9.70 4.24 -12.31
C ARG A 29 10.29 4.28 -10.89
N ASN A 30 9.78 5.15 -10.03
CA ASN A 30 10.35 5.40 -8.70
C ASN A 30 9.79 4.48 -7.61
N ALA A 31 8.49 4.19 -7.66
CA ALA A 31 7.76 3.44 -6.64
C ALA A 31 7.21 2.09 -7.12
N GLY A 32 7.23 1.83 -8.43
CA GLY A 32 6.72 0.59 -9.02
C GLY A 32 5.25 0.66 -9.44
N LYS A 33 4.85 -0.29 -10.31
CA LYS A 33 3.50 -0.37 -10.86
C LYS A 33 2.45 -0.68 -9.79
N ASP A 34 2.76 -1.59 -8.88
CA ASP A 34 1.82 -1.99 -7.83
C ASP A 34 1.50 -0.83 -6.89
N ALA A 35 2.53 -0.09 -6.47
CA ALA A 35 2.35 1.11 -5.66
C ALA A 35 1.49 2.17 -6.37
N TYR A 36 1.71 2.36 -7.68
CA TYR A 36 0.90 3.28 -8.48
C TYR A 36 -0.58 2.88 -8.50
N GLU A 37 -0.90 1.62 -8.78
CA GLU A 37 -2.28 1.14 -8.83
C GLU A 37 -2.98 1.21 -7.45
N LYS A 38 -2.23 1.00 -6.36
CA LYS A 38 -2.73 1.17 -5.00
C LYS A 38 -3.00 2.64 -4.67
N ALA A 39 -2.09 3.56 -5.01
CA ALA A 39 -2.29 5.00 -4.84
C ALA A 39 -3.53 5.48 -5.62
N LYS A 40 -3.67 5.03 -6.86
CA LYS A 40 -4.85 5.29 -7.69
C LYS A 40 -6.14 4.78 -7.05
N THR A 41 -6.12 3.55 -6.52
CA THR A 41 -7.27 2.95 -5.83
C THR A 41 -7.61 3.73 -4.56
N MET A 42 -6.60 4.17 -3.81
CA MET A 42 -6.76 4.98 -2.61
C MET A 42 -7.42 6.33 -2.94
N PHE A 43 -6.94 7.03 -3.97
CA PHE A 43 -7.51 8.29 -4.43
C PHE A 43 -8.97 8.11 -4.88
N ALA A 44 -9.26 7.05 -5.64
CA ALA A 44 -10.61 6.73 -6.08
C ALA A 44 -11.56 6.41 -4.90
N ALA A 45 -11.07 5.70 -3.88
CA ALA A 45 -11.86 5.38 -2.68
C ALA A 45 -12.23 6.65 -1.90
N LEU A 46 -11.28 7.59 -1.74
CA LEU A 46 -11.57 8.89 -1.11
C LEU A 46 -12.63 9.66 -1.89
N ARG A 47 -12.46 9.78 -3.21
CA ARG A 47 -13.42 10.48 -4.09
C ARG A 47 -14.82 9.87 -4.03
N ALA A 48 -14.90 8.54 -4.03
CA ALA A 48 -16.17 7.83 -3.92
C ALA A 48 -16.82 8.05 -2.54
N LYS A 49 -16.06 7.91 -1.45
CA LYS A 49 -16.60 8.03 -0.09
C LYS A 49 -17.08 9.44 0.22
N TRP A 50 -16.39 10.45 -0.30
CA TRP A 50 -16.71 11.86 -0.07
C TRP A 50 -17.71 12.44 -1.09
N THR A 51 -18.34 11.60 -1.91
CA THR A 51 -19.43 12.06 -2.78
C THR A 51 -20.56 12.63 -1.91
N GLY A 52 -20.81 13.93 -2.02
CA GLY A 52 -21.81 14.65 -1.21
C GLY A 52 -21.24 15.35 0.03
N ASP A 53 -19.94 15.21 0.30
CA ASP A 53 -19.21 15.99 1.30
C ASP A 53 -18.45 17.12 0.59
N GLU A 54 -19.00 18.34 0.62
CA GLU A 54 -18.47 19.49 -0.13
C GLU A 54 -17.05 19.86 0.30
N GLU A 55 -16.79 19.87 1.62
CA GLU A 55 -15.49 20.21 2.18
C GLU A 55 -14.43 19.19 1.78
N ALA A 56 -14.73 17.89 1.95
CA ALA A 56 -13.77 16.85 1.64
C ALA A 56 -13.53 16.70 0.13
N THR A 57 -14.57 16.94 -0.68
CA THR A 57 -14.44 16.97 -2.14
C THR A 57 -13.60 18.15 -2.62
N ASP A 58 -13.81 19.34 -2.07
CA ASP A 58 -13.02 20.54 -2.42
C ASP A 58 -11.56 20.38 -1.99
N ALA A 59 -11.31 19.86 -0.78
CA ALA A 59 -9.96 19.56 -0.31
C ALA A 59 -9.22 18.57 -1.23
N LEU A 60 -9.88 17.47 -1.62
CA LEU A 60 -9.31 16.48 -2.53
C LEU A 60 -9.05 17.04 -3.92
N THR A 61 -9.97 17.85 -4.45
CA THR A 61 -9.83 18.48 -5.78
C THR A 61 -8.68 19.48 -5.81
N ARG A 62 -8.58 20.34 -4.79
CA ARG A 62 -7.48 21.31 -4.68
C ARG A 62 -6.13 20.63 -4.48
N PHE A 63 -6.12 19.49 -3.79
CA PHE A 63 -4.94 18.65 -3.65
C PHE A 63 -4.50 18.03 -4.98
N GLU A 64 -5.44 17.56 -5.82
CA GLU A 64 -5.15 17.08 -7.17
C GLU A 64 -4.46 18.15 -8.02
N ASP A 65 -4.94 19.40 -7.93
CA ASP A 65 -4.38 20.53 -8.68
C ASP A 65 -3.04 21.05 -8.14
N LYS A 66 -2.89 21.14 -6.81
CA LYS A 66 -1.75 21.74 -6.13
C LYS A 66 -1.37 20.95 -4.88
N PRO A 67 -0.79 19.75 -5.03
CA PRO A 67 -0.54 18.82 -3.93
C PRO A 67 0.33 19.41 -2.83
N GLU A 68 1.40 20.12 -3.17
CA GLU A 68 2.30 20.72 -2.17
C GLU A 68 1.61 21.77 -1.30
N ARG A 69 0.67 22.53 -1.88
CA ARG A 69 -0.04 23.60 -1.17
C ARG A 69 -1.18 23.07 -0.32
N TYR A 70 -1.88 22.04 -0.79
CA TYR A 70 -3.09 21.52 -0.16
C TYR A 70 -2.89 20.21 0.60
N ALA A 71 -1.68 19.62 0.60
CA ALA A 71 -1.36 18.47 1.43
C ALA A 71 -1.75 18.64 2.90
N PRO A 72 -1.44 19.77 3.58
CA PRO A 72 -1.82 19.95 4.98
C PRO A 72 -3.35 20.02 5.15
N VAL A 73 -4.04 20.66 4.21
CA VAL A 73 -5.51 20.80 4.23
C VAL A 73 -6.19 19.44 4.05
N LEU A 74 -5.73 18.65 3.07
CA LEU A 74 -6.24 17.30 2.86
C LEU A 74 -5.93 16.39 4.06
N GLU A 75 -4.77 16.54 4.69
CA GLU A 75 -4.41 15.77 5.87
C GLU A 75 -5.36 16.06 7.05
N ASP A 76 -5.63 17.34 7.33
CA ASP A 76 -6.55 17.73 8.40
C ASP A 76 -7.96 17.19 8.16
N VAL A 77 -8.49 17.33 6.94
CA VAL A 77 -9.79 16.75 6.55
C VAL A 77 -9.78 15.22 6.69
N LEU A 78 -8.72 14.54 6.23
CA LEU A 78 -8.59 13.10 6.42
C LEU A 78 -8.61 12.71 7.89
N ARG A 79 -7.92 13.44 8.77
CA ARG A 79 -7.91 13.12 10.21
C ARG A 79 -9.30 13.17 10.81
N GLU A 80 -10.11 14.16 10.43
CA GLU A 80 -11.49 14.28 10.89
C GLU A 80 -12.37 13.15 10.32
N LYS A 81 -12.35 12.97 9.00
CA LYS A 81 -13.20 11.95 8.34
C LYS A 81 -12.84 10.54 8.76
N LEU A 82 -11.57 10.22 8.99
CA LEU A 82 -11.16 8.88 9.46
C LEU A 82 -11.47 8.63 10.94
N ALA A 83 -11.70 9.68 11.74
CA ALA A 83 -12.18 9.52 13.11
C ALA A 83 -13.66 9.12 13.14
N GLU A 84 -14.44 9.61 12.16
CA GLU A 84 -15.87 9.31 12.01
C GLU A 84 -16.11 8.01 11.23
N ASP A 85 -15.28 7.75 10.21
CA ASP A 85 -15.42 6.63 9.28
C ASP A 85 -14.30 5.59 9.46
N LYS A 86 -14.54 4.67 10.39
CA LYS A 86 -13.63 3.56 10.67
C LYS A 86 -13.50 2.58 9.51
N GLU A 87 -14.52 2.46 8.67
CA GLU A 87 -14.48 1.57 7.50
C GLU A 87 -13.48 2.12 6.47
N LEU A 88 -13.57 3.42 6.17
CA LEU A 88 -12.60 4.09 5.31
C LEU A 88 -11.18 3.96 5.88
N ALA A 89 -11.00 4.15 7.19
CA ALA A 89 -9.69 3.96 7.83
C ALA A 89 -9.11 2.55 7.64
N MET A 90 -9.93 1.50 7.74
CA MET A 90 -9.49 0.12 7.48
C MET A 90 -9.10 -0.09 6.02
N VAL A 91 -9.87 0.45 5.08
CA VAL A 91 -9.58 0.36 3.64
C VAL A 91 -8.26 1.03 3.30
N LEU A 92 -8.06 2.28 3.75
CA LEU A 92 -6.82 3.03 3.49
C LEU A 92 -5.60 2.39 4.16
N SER A 93 -5.76 1.89 5.39
CA SER A 93 -4.70 1.17 6.11
C SER A 93 -4.29 -0.11 5.36
N THR A 94 -5.26 -0.86 4.85
CA THR A 94 -4.99 -2.07 4.05
C THR A 94 -4.23 -1.72 2.78
N LEU A 95 -4.68 -0.71 2.04
CA LEU A 95 -4.00 -0.27 0.82
C LEU A 95 -2.56 0.18 1.10
N LEU A 96 -2.31 0.92 2.17
CA LEU A 96 -0.95 1.33 2.56
C LEU A 96 -0.06 0.15 2.94
N ASN A 97 -0.59 -0.82 3.69
CA ASN A 97 0.18 -2.00 4.07
C ASN A 97 0.55 -2.87 2.86
N GLU A 98 -0.33 -2.92 1.85
CA GLU A 98 -0.07 -3.61 0.59
C GLU A 98 0.92 -2.88 -0.33
N MET A 99 1.24 -1.60 -0.07
CA MET A 99 2.27 -0.84 -0.79
C MET A 99 3.68 -1.02 -0.22
N GLY A 100 3.83 -1.74 0.89
CA GLY A 100 5.15 -2.14 1.39
C GLY A 100 5.91 -3.01 0.39
N PRO A 101 7.22 -3.24 0.59
CA PRO A 101 8.04 -4.03 -0.33
C PRO A 101 7.38 -5.38 -0.63
N SER A 102 7.09 -5.62 -1.92
CA SER A 102 6.54 -6.88 -2.39
C SER A 102 7.63 -7.74 -3.00
N LEU A 103 7.69 -9.02 -2.60
CA LEU A 103 8.56 -10.02 -3.18
C LEU A 103 7.68 -11.10 -3.79
N GLU A 104 7.68 -11.19 -5.12
CA GLU A 104 6.97 -12.26 -5.83
C GLU A 104 7.96 -13.27 -6.41
N VAL A 105 7.75 -14.56 -6.08
CA VAL A 105 8.54 -15.68 -6.59
C VAL A 105 7.60 -16.60 -7.35
N VAL A 106 7.79 -16.73 -8.66
CA VAL A 106 7.06 -17.68 -9.51
C VAL A 106 8.01 -18.78 -9.97
N GLN A 107 7.72 -20.02 -9.63
CA GLN A 107 8.52 -21.19 -9.98
C GLN A 107 7.64 -22.23 -10.64
N LYS A 108 8.00 -22.64 -11.86
CA LYS A 108 7.33 -23.71 -12.60
C LYS A 108 8.36 -24.76 -13.01
N MET A 109 8.17 -26.02 -12.62
CA MET A 109 9.08 -27.13 -12.95
C MET A 109 8.36 -28.49 -12.91
N GLU A 110 8.74 -29.45 -13.76
CA GLU A 110 8.13 -30.79 -13.75
C GLU A 110 8.62 -31.65 -12.59
N GLU A 111 9.90 -31.57 -12.25
CA GLU A 111 10.49 -32.24 -11.09
C GLU A 111 11.30 -31.24 -10.26
N GLY A 112 11.09 -31.24 -8.94
CA GLY A 112 11.80 -30.38 -8.00
C GLY A 112 12.26 -31.17 -6.78
N ARG A 113 13.55 -31.08 -6.45
CA ARG A 113 14.11 -31.64 -5.20
C ARG A 113 14.83 -30.55 -4.42
N LYS A 114 14.52 -30.41 -3.11
CA LYS A 114 15.07 -29.39 -2.21
C LYS A 114 14.84 -27.96 -2.72
N VAL A 115 13.61 -27.68 -3.13
CA VAL A 115 13.24 -26.39 -3.73
C VAL A 115 12.82 -25.42 -2.64
N THR A 116 13.51 -24.30 -2.49
CA THR A 116 13.09 -23.21 -1.59
C THR A 116 12.71 -21.98 -2.41
N GLY A 117 11.48 -21.50 -2.23
CA GLY A 117 10.97 -20.30 -2.89
C GLY A 117 11.61 -19.03 -2.33
N ILE A 118 11.44 -18.82 -1.03
CA ILE A 118 12.03 -17.71 -0.29
C ILE A 118 12.72 -18.27 0.95
N GLU A 119 13.96 -17.84 1.19
CA GLU A 119 14.66 -18.04 2.46
C GLU A 119 15.14 -16.69 2.98
N ALA A 120 14.67 -16.30 4.17
CA ALA A 120 15.00 -15.03 4.79
C ALA A 120 15.20 -15.19 6.30
N GLU A 121 16.21 -14.49 6.83
CA GLU A 121 16.42 -14.42 8.29
C GLU A 121 15.44 -13.47 8.97
N GLU A 122 15.10 -12.36 8.32
CA GLU A 122 14.21 -11.35 8.88
C GLU A 122 13.37 -10.67 7.79
N MET A 123 12.08 -10.47 8.09
CA MET A 123 11.19 -9.60 7.33
C MET A 123 10.60 -8.53 8.26
N ALA A 124 11.08 -7.30 8.11
CA ALA A 124 10.60 -6.16 8.92
C ALA A 124 9.20 -5.68 8.52
N GLY A 125 8.76 -5.94 7.28
CA GLY A 125 7.44 -5.60 6.74
C GLY A 125 7.36 -5.83 5.23
N GLY A 126 6.15 -5.79 4.66
CA GLY A 126 5.90 -6.02 3.22
C GLY A 126 5.12 -7.29 2.92
N ARG A 127 5.02 -7.66 1.64
CA ARG A 127 4.24 -8.81 1.15
C ARG A 127 5.13 -9.78 0.38
N ALA A 128 5.25 -11.02 0.84
CA ALA A 128 5.88 -12.10 0.07
C ALA A 128 4.80 -12.99 -0.58
N THR A 129 4.89 -13.21 -1.89
CA THR A 129 4.00 -14.12 -2.62
C THR A 129 4.85 -15.17 -3.33
N VAL A 130 4.58 -16.45 -3.08
CA VAL A 130 5.28 -17.57 -3.72
C VAL A 130 4.27 -18.42 -4.47
N ASN A 131 4.40 -18.44 -5.80
CA ASN A 131 3.62 -19.27 -6.70
C ASN A 131 4.52 -20.41 -7.21
N GLN A 132 4.37 -21.60 -6.63
CA GLN A 132 5.11 -22.80 -7.02
C GLN A 132 4.18 -23.79 -7.73
N ASP A 133 4.54 -24.15 -8.95
CA ASP A 133 3.88 -25.15 -9.79
C ASP A 133 4.89 -26.27 -10.06
N ILE A 134 4.79 -27.36 -9.29
CA ILE A 134 5.76 -28.47 -9.32
C ILE A 134 5.01 -29.78 -9.58
N GLY A 135 5.35 -30.46 -10.67
CA GLY A 135 4.74 -31.74 -11.05
C GLY A 135 5.03 -32.86 -10.03
N THR A 136 6.31 -33.08 -9.73
CA THR A 136 6.80 -34.02 -8.70
C THR A 136 7.79 -33.31 -7.80
N GLY A 137 7.44 -33.15 -6.52
CA GLY A 137 8.25 -32.41 -5.54
C GLY A 137 8.74 -33.27 -4.38
N GLU A 138 10.04 -33.19 -4.06
CA GLU A 138 10.64 -33.73 -2.83
C GLU A 138 11.30 -32.59 -2.05
N ASP A 139 10.93 -32.39 -0.78
CA ASP A 139 11.48 -31.33 0.09
C ASP A 139 11.30 -29.92 -0.51
N VAL A 140 10.04 -29.56 -0.80
CA VAL A 140 9.66 -28.25 -1.35
C VAL A 140 9.22 -27.31 -0.22
N THR A 141 9.88 -26.17 -0.11
CA THR A 141 9.57 -25.09 0.81
C THR A 141 9.14 -23.85 0.02
N GLY A 142 7.92 -23.36 0.25
CA GLY A 142 7.45 -22.11 -0.35
C GLY A 142 8.19 -20.89 0.20
N ALA A 143 8.05 -20.63 1.50
CA ALA A 143 8.79 -19.59 2.19
C ALA A 143 9.28 -20.07 3.55
N ARG A 144 10.55 -19.79 3.86
CA ARG A 144 11.16 -19.98 5.17
C ARG A 144 11.64 -18.63 5.67
N ILE A 145 10.92 -18.07 6.63
CA ILE A 145 11.24 -16.76 7.22
C ILE A 145 11.40 -16.96 8.73
N ARG A 146 12.58 -16.67 9.26
CA ARG A 146 12.89 -16.94 10.67
C ARG A 146 12.23 -15.96 11.63
N ARG A 147 12.03 -14.70 11.21
CA ARG A 147 11.40 -13.64 12.01
C ARG A 147 10.58 -12.70 11.12
N ILE A 148 9.36 -12.38 11.57
CA ILE A 148 8.47 -11.41 10.92
C ILE A 148 8.07 -10.34 11.95
N GLY A 149 8.23 -9.07 11.61
CA GLY A 149 7.85 -7.91 12.43
C GLY A 149 9.05 -7.06 12.91
N PRO A 150 8.80 -5.87 13.49
CA PRO A 150 9.86 -4.96 13.91
C PRO A 150 10.71 -5.55 15.04
N GLN A 151 12.02 -5.26 15.03
CA GLN A 151 12.92 -5.60 16.13
C GLN A 151 12.46 -4.87 17.40
N ARG A 152 12.20 -5.65 18.46
CA ARG A 152 12.05 -5.14 19.84
C ARG A 152 13.38 -5.23 20.55
#